data_AF-A0A099ZXL0-F1
#
_entry.id   AF-A0A099ZXL0-F1
#
_cell.length_a   1.000
_cell.length_b   1.000
_cell.length_c   1.000
_cell.angle_alpha   90.00
_cell.angle_beta   90.00
_cell.angle_gamma   90.00
#
_symmetry.space_group_name_H-M   'P 1'
#
loop_
_entity.id
_entity.type
_entity.pdbx_description
1 polymer ?
#
loop_
_entity_poly.entity_id
_entity_poly.type
_entity_poly.pdbx_seq_one_letter_code
_entity_poly.pdbx_strand_id
1 'polypeptide(L)'
;MLFEVGGYLDTVTDVYENIRCIIVYSNYSPCNEAYHCCVSKIYNFLLRYPEITLCIYFSKLYHTEDRFPTSVWNREALRSLSSLWPQVTLQRLPGGAWHYLLCNFVYGFPGSTLYHPTPPSRTLADGQN
;
A
#
# COMPACT_ATOMS: atom_id res chain seq x y z
N MET A 1 4.80 15.74 -2.19
CA MET A 1 4.71 14.26 -2.26
C MET A 1 3.25 13.80 -2.13
N LEU A 2 2.96 12.49 -2.01
CA LEU A 2 1.59 11.95 -2.05
C LEU A 2 0.70 12.37 -0.85
N PHE A 3 1.15 12.11 0.39
CA PHE A 3 0.41 12.34 1.66
C PHE A 3 0.88 13.57 2.46
N GLU A 4 1.67 14.45 1.86
CA GLU A 4 2.13 15.66 2.56
C GLU A 4 1.06 16.76 2.52
N VAL A 5 1.14 17.70 3.47
CA VAL A 5 0.37 18.95 3.41
C VAL A 5 0.75 19.71 2.14
N GLY A 6 -0.24 20.15 1.37
CA GLY A 6 -0.05 20.71 0.02
C GLY A 6 0.44 19.68 -1.01
N GLY A 7 0.45 18.39 -0.66
CA GLY A 7 0.78 17.29 -1.54
C GLY A 7 -0.35 16.98 -2.52
N TYR A 8 -0.16 15.92 -3.30
CA TYR A 8 -1.12 15.55 -4.35
C TYR A 8 -2.50 15.21 -3.78
N LEU A 9 -2.57 14.30 -2.79
CA LEU A 9 -3.87 13.90 -2.24
C LEU A 9 -4.53 15.02 -1.45
N ASP A 10 -3.76 15.81 -0.71
CA ASP A 10 -4.25 16.99 0.01
C ASP A 10 -4.92 17.98 -0.96
N THR A 11 -4.22 18.32 -2.05
CA THR A 11 -4.75 19.24 -3.07
C THR A 11 -5.97 18.68 -3.78
N VAL A 12 -5.94 17.40 -4.18
CA VAL A 12 -7.06 16.76 -4.88
C VAL A 12 -8.28 16.66 -3.97
N THR A 13 -8.11 16.32 -2.69
CA THR A 13 -9.22 16.26 -1.75
C THR A 13 -9.79 17.64 -1.43
N ASP A 14 -8.96 18.68 -1.31
CA ASP A 14 -9.43 20.05 -1.13
C ASP A 14 -10.24 20.56 -2.34
N VAL A 15 -9.85 20.18 -3.56
CA VAL A 15 -10.56 20.60 -4.79
C VAL A 15 -11.84 19.79 -5.02
N TYR A 16 -11.86 18.52 -4.65
CA TYR A 16 -12.96 17.60 -4.91
C TYR A 16 -13.56 17.07 -3.61
N GLU A 17 -14.51 17.82 -3.07
CA GLU A 17 -15.18 17.53 -1.78
C GLU A 17 -15.96 16.20 -1.75
N ASN A 18 -16.23 15.59 -2.90
CA ASN A 18 -16.98 14.35 -3.04
C ASN A 18 -16.11 13.08 -2.99
N ILE A 19 -14.79 13.21 -2.84
CA ILE A 19 -13.93 12.04 -2.66
C ILE A 19 -14.23 11.39 -1.29
N ARG A 20 -14.52 10.09 -1.33
CA ARG A 20 -14.84 9.28 -0.13
C ARG A 20 -13.97 8.04 0.01
N CYS A 21 -13.34 7.59 -1.08
CA CYS A 21 -12.52 6.40 -1.09
C CYS A 21 -11.27 6.62 -1.94
N ILE A 22 -10.12 6.29 -1.39
CA ILE A 22 -8.83 6.32 -2.08
C ILE A 22 -8.23 4.93 -2.01
N ILE A 23 -7.82 4.39 -3.16
CA ILE A 23 -7.13 3.11 -3.26
C ILE A 23 -5.71 3.35 -3.74
N VAL A 24 -4.73 2.91 -2.95
CA VAL A 24 -3.30 3.03 -3.24
C VAL A 24 -2.72 1.64 -3.47
N TYR A 25 -2.14 1.44 -4.65
CA TYR A 25 -1.35 0.25 -4.97
C TYR A 25 0.13 0.61 -4.92
N SER A 26 0.92 -0.20 -4.20
CA SER A 26 2.34 0.07 -3.98
C SER A 26 3.16 -1.21 -3.97
N ASN A 27 4.46 -1.12 -4.24
CA ASN A 27 5.36 -2.27 -4.11
C ASN A 27 5.61 -2.61 -2.62
N TYR A 28 5.73 -1.59 -1.78
CA TYR A 28 6.15 -1.72 -0.39
C TYR A 28 5.10 -1.14 0.58
N SER A 29 4.93 -1.79 1.73
CA SER A 29 4.10 -1.24 2.82
C SER A 29 4.64 0.12 3.30
N PRO A 30 3.78 1.02 3.82
CA PRO A 30 4.24 2.31 4.34
C PRO A 30 5.22 2.12 5.51
N CYS A 31 6.27 2.94 5.54
CA CYS A 31 7.30 2.87 6.58
C CYS A 31 7.07 3.90 7.69
N ASN A 32 7.74 3.70 8.81
CA ASN A 32 7.78 4.63 9.95
C ASN A 32 9.22 5.06 10.29
N GLU A 33 10.10 5.04 9.30
CA GLU A 33 11.50 5.47 9.47
C GLU A 33 11.58 7.00 9.53
N ALA A 34 12.44 7.55 10.38
CA ALA A 34 12.46 8.98 10.72
C ALA A 34 12.56 9.93 9.51
N TYR A 35 13.27 9.51 8.45
CA TYR A 35 13.46 10.34 7.25
C TYR A 35 12.24 10.33 6.31
N HIS A 36 11.46 9.25 6.29
CA HIS A 36 10.34 9.07 5.37
C HIS A 36 8.98 9.31 6.02
N CYS A 37 8.82 8.82 7.26
CA CYS A 37 7.65 8.96 8.14
C CYS A 37 6.31 8.78 7.42
N CYS A 38 6.22 7.82 6.49
CA CYS A 38 5.05 7.60 5.65
C CYS A 38 3.77 7.40 6.48
N VAL A 39 3.84 6.59 7.54
CA VAL A 39 2.69 6.36 8.42
C VAL A 39 2.22 7.64 9.09
N SER A 40 3.13 8.47 9.62
CA SER A 40 2.78 9.77 10.21
C SER A 40 2.11 10.71 9.19
N LYS A 41 2.60 10.74 7.95
CA LYS A 41 1.98 11.53 6.87
C LYS A 41 0.56 11.04 6.54
N ILE A 42 0.37 9.72 6.49
CA ILE A 42 -0.97 9.12 6.30
C ILE A 42 -1.90 9.49 7.45
N TYR A 43 -1.45 9.42 8.70
CA TYR A 43 -2.24 9.84 9.86
C TYR A 43 -2.69 11.30 9.76
N ASN A 44 -1.76 12.21 9.44
CA ASN A 44 -2.09 13.63 9.30
C ASN A 44 -3.13 13.86 8.20
N PHE A 45 -3.01 13.16 7.08
CA PHE A 45 -4.01 13.20 6.00
C PHE A 45 -5.39 12.71 6.47
N LEU A 46 -5.47 11.58 7.17
CA LEU A 46 -6.73 11.02 7.66
C LEU A 46 -7.38 11.86 8.76
N LEU A 47 -6.58 12.52 9.60
CA LEU A 47 -7.08 13.47 10.59
C LEU A 47 -7.69 14.72 9.94
N ARG A 48 -7.10 15.18 8.83
CA ARG A 48 -7.63 16.31 8.07
C ARG A 48 -8.90 15.96 7.30
N TYR A 49 -8.99 14.74 6.78
CA TYR A 49 -10.11 14.27 5.95
C TYR A 49 -10.78 13.02 6.55
N PRO A 50 -11.54 13.17 7.65
CA PRO A 50 -12.11 12.03 8.39
C PRO A 50 -13.12 11.20 7.59
N GLU A 51 -13.76 11.82 6.59
CA GLU A 51 -14.75 11.18 5.71
C GLU A 51 -14.13 10.26 4.65
N ILE A 52 -12.79 10.27 4.49
CA ILE A 52 -12.10 9.44 3.50
C ILE A 52 -11.80 8.07 4.08
N THR A 53 -12.18 7.04 3.33
CA THR A 53 -11.67 5.67 3.50
C THR A 53 -10.43 5.47 2.65
N LEU A 54 -9.37 4.91 3.24
CA LEU A 54 -8.09 4.66 2.56
C LEU A 54 -7.78 3.17 2.50
N CYS A 55 -7.65 2.63 1.29
CA CYS A 55 -7.26 1.26 1.05
C CYS A 55 -5.84 1.19 0.47
N ILE A 56 -4.90 0.63 1.21
CA ILE A 56 -3.51 0.45 0.79
C ILE A 56 -3.25 -1.03 0.52
N TYR A 57 -2.97 -1.33 -0.74
CA TYR A 57 -2.54 -2.65 -1.19
C TYR A 57 -1.05 -2.63 -1.55
N PHE A 58 -0.27 -3.53 -0.94
CA PHE A 58 1.18 -3.58 -1.15
C PHE A 58 1.68 -4.97 -1.53
N SER A 59 2.70 -5.06 -2.38
CA SER A 59 3.29 -6.36 -2.78
C SER A 59 4.19 -6.97 -1.71
N LYS A 60 4.97 -6.16 -0.99
CA LYS A 60 6.01 -6.58 -0.04
C LYS A 60 5.96 -5.74 1.23
N LEU A 61 6.31 -6.34 2.36
CA LEU A 61 6.54 -5.58 3.59
C LEU A 61 7.88 -4.84 3.49
N TYR A 62 7.90 -3.59 3.92
CA TYR A 62 9.11 -2.78 3.95
C TYR A 62 9.77 -2.89 5.31
N HIS A 63 11.00 -3.43 5.34
CA HIS A 63 11.87 -3.46 6.52
C HIS A 63 11.15 -3.92 7.81
N THR A 64 10.39 -5.02 7.76
CA THR A 64 9.71 -5.60 8.94
C THR A 64 10.41 -6.82 9.51
N GLU A 65 11.46 -7.29 8.83
CA GLU A 65 12.25 -8.46 9.21
C GLU A 65 13.31 -8.07 10.25
N ASP A 66 13.64 -8.97 11.18
CA ASP A 66 14.50 -8.64 12.34
C ASP A 66 15.93 -8.21 11.98
N ARG A 67 16.38 -8.47 10.74
CA ARG A 67 17.65 -7.96 10.22
C ARG A 67 17.71 -6.43 10.07
N PHE A 68 16.55 -5.76 10.06
CA PHE A 68 16.48 -4.30 9.94
C PHE A 68 16.37 -3.65 11.34
N PRO A 69 17.20 -2.63 11.64
CA PRO A 69 17.11 -1.90 12.91
C PRO A 69 15.74 -1.27 13.17
N THR A 70 15.01 -0.90 12.11
CA THR A 70 13.70 -0.24 12.14
C THR A 70 12.52 -1.22 12.15
N SER A 71 12.78 -2.53 12.20
CA SER A 71 11.75 -3.57 12.03
C SER A 71 10.63 -3.55 13.05
N VAL A 72 10.96 -3.29 14.32
CA VAL A 72 9.97 -3.17 15.39
C VAL A 72 9.04 -1.99 15.12
N TRP A 73 9.62 -0.82 14.82
CA TRP A 73 8.90 0.42 14.54
C TRP A 73 7.99 0.33 13.31
N ASN A 74 8.46 -0.31 12.23
CA ASN A 74 7.65 -0.52 11.04
C ASN A 74 6.48 -1.48 11.33
N ARG A 75 6.71 -2.59 12.05
CA ARG A 75 5.65 -3.52 12.45
C ARG A 75 4.60 -2.85 13.32
N GLU A 76 5.01 -2.08 14.32
CA GLU A 76 4.10 -1.35 15.21
C GLU A 76 3.28 -0.33 14.44
N ALA A 77 3.92 0.49 13.61
CA ALA A 77 3.22 1.50 12.83
C ALA A 77 2.20 0.91 11.85
N LEU A 78 2.51 -0.23 11.22
CA LEU A 78 1.56 -0.95 10.37
C LEU A 78 0.37 -1.51 11.19
N ARG A 79 0.59 -1.97 12.43
CA ARG A 79 -0.48 -2.41 13.32
C ARG A 79 -1.37 -1.23 13.75
N SER A 80 -0.76 -0.11 14.14
CA SER A 80 -1.48 1.11 14.49
C SER A 80 -2.31 1.63 13.31
N LEU A 81 -1.75 1.60 12.10
CA LEU A 81 -2.49 2.02 10.90
C LEU A 81 -3.65 1.06 10.60
N SER A 82 -3.44 -0.25 10.75
CA SER A 82 -4.48 -1.27 10.58
C SER A 82 -5.60 -1.17 11.62
N SER A 83 -5.32 -0.67 12.83
CA SER A 83 -6.35 -0.53 13.87
C SER A 83 -7.35 0.58 13.58
N LEU A 84 -7.13 1.40 12.54
CA LEU A 84 -8.11 2.39 12.07
C LEU A 84 -9.22 1.80 11.20
N TRP A 85 -9.30 0.48 11.06
CA TRP A 85 -10.45 -0.16 10.41
C TRP A 85 -11.77 0.30 11.06
N PRO A 86 -12.81 0.68 10.28
CA PRO A 86 -12.94 0.51 8.82
C PRO A 86 -12.40 1.65 7.96
N GLN A 87 -11.93 2.75 8.54
CA GLN A 87 -11.41 3.90 7.79
C GLN A 87 -10.16 3.54 6.97
N VAL A 88 -9.32 2.64 7.48
CA VAL A 88 -8.12 2.17 6.77
C VAL A 88 -8.16 0.67 6.52
N THR A 89 -7.93 0.28 5.27
CA THR A 89 -7.61 -1.09 4.89
C THR A 89 -6.13 -1.17 4.54
N LEU A 90 -5.39 -2.07 5.18
CA LEU A 90 -3.98 -2.30 4.87
C LEU A 90 -3.78 -3.79 4.58
N GLN A 91 -3.52 -4.14 3.32
CA GLN A 91 -3.48 -5.53 2.89
C GLN A 91 -2.36 -5.81 1.88
N ARG A 92 -1.85 -7.04 1.90
CA ARG A 92 -1.03 -7.53 0.80
C ARG A 92 -1.87 -7.62 -0.47
N LEU A 93 -1.26 -7.29 -1.60
CA LEU A 93 -1.91 -7.32 -2.90
C LEU A 93 -2.43 -8.74 -3.18
N PRO A 94 -3.75 -8.94 -3.39
CA PRO A 94 -4.28 -10.27 -3.67
C PRO A 94 -3.81 -10.73 -5.05
N GLY A 95 -3.58 -12.04 -5.22
CA GLY A 95 -3.04 -12.61 -6.46
C GLY A 95 -3.87 -12.25 -7.70
N GLY A 96 -5.19 -12.12 -7.57
CA GLY A 96 -6.08 -11.72 -8.66
C GLY A 96 -6.00 -10.23 -9.06
N ALA A 97 -5.42 -9.35 -8.23
CA ALA A 97 -5.36 -7.93 -8.52
C ALA A 97 -4.29 -7.57 -9.58
N TRP A 98 -3.32 -8.46 -9.85
CA TRP A 98 -2.28 -8.20 -10.85
C TRP A 98 -2.85 -7.93 -12.24
N HIS A 99 -3.87 -8.68 -12.65
CA HIS A 99 -4.55 -8.44 -13.92
C HIS A 99 -5.14 -7.03 -13.98
N TYR A 100 -5.87 -6.62 -12.94
CA TYR A 100 -6.44 -5.29 -12.84
C TYR A 100 -5.35 -4.20 -12.92
N LEU A 101 -4.23 -4.39 -12.22
CA LEU A 101 -3.14 -3.42 -12.24
C LEU A 101 -2.49 -3.28 -13.61
N LEU A 102 -2.21 -4.40 -14.28
CA LEU A 102 -1.61 -4.41 -15.61
C LEU A 102 -2.52 -3.72 -16.62
N CYS A 103 -3.83 -4.03 -16.60
CA CYS A 103 -4.79 -3.45 -17.53
C CYS A 103 -5.03 -1.94 -17.34
N ASN A 104 -4.93 -1.42 -16.11
CA ASN A 104 -5.29 -0.03 -15.81
C ASN A 104 -4.10 0.91 -15.63
N PHE A 105 -2.92 0.39 -15.25
CA PHE A 105 -1.76 1.24 -14.92
C PHE A 105 -0.53 0.98 -15.81
N VAL A 106 -0.52 -0.05 -16.67
CA VAL A 106 0.62 -0.36 -17.54
C VAL A 106 0.25 -0.13 -19.01
N TYR A 107 0.96 0.79 -19.66
CA TYR A 107 0.79 1.05 -21.08
C TYR A 107 1.44 -0.04 -21.95
N GLY A 108 0.78 -0.42 -23.05
CA GLY A 108 1.32 -1.35 -24.03
C GLY A 108 1.24 -2.83 -23.62
N PHE A 109 0.45 -3.17 -22.60
CA PHE A 109 0.28 -4.56 -22.18
C PHE A 109 -0.66 -5.32 -23.13
N PRO A 110 -0.19 -6.34 -23.89
CA PRO A 110 -1.05 -7.07 -24.80
C PRO A 110 -1.98 -8.00 -24.00
N GLY A 111 -3.29 -7.79 -24.12
CA GLY A 111 -4.31 -8.53 -23.37
C GLY A 111 -4.24 -10.06 -23.53
N SER A 112 -3.55 -10.57 -24.55
CA SER A 112 -3.33 -12.00 -24.78
C SER A 112 -2.40 -12.69 -23.75
N THR A 113 -1.56 -11.94 -23.03
CA THR A 113 -0.67 -12.50 -21.99
C THR A 113 -1.36 -12.72 -20.64
N LEU A 114 -2.62 -12.30 -20.48
CA LEU A 114 -3.39 -12.38 -19.23
C LEU A 114 -3.86 -13.80 -18.89
N TYR A 115 -3.81 -14.75 -19.83
CA TYR A 115 -4.27 -16.13 -19.66
C TYR A 115 -3.20 -17.10 -19.13
N HIS A 116 -1.95 -16.65 -19.02
CA HIS A 116 -0.88 -17.44 -18.41
C HIS A 116 -0.18 -16.62 -17.34
N PRO A 117 -0.72 -16.57 -16.11
CA PRO A 117 0.17 -16.38 -14.97
C PRO A 117 1.13 -17.56 -15.01
N THR A 118 2.36 -17.32 -15.47
CA THR A 118 3.43 -18.29 -15.26
C THR A 118 3.43 -18.53 -13.74
N PRO A 119 3.18 -19.76 -13.26
CA PRO A 119 3.26 -20.01 -11.84
C PRO A 119 4.66 -19.57 -11.39
N PRO A 120 4.80 -18.93 -10.22
CA PRO A 120 6.10 -18.57 -9.72
C PRO A 120 6.91 -19.86 -9.63
N SER A 121 7.85 -20.04 -10.54
CA SER A 121 8.84 -21.11 -10.48
C SER A 121 9.82 -20.71 -9.38
N ARG A 122 9.39 -20.87 -8.12
CA ARG A 122 10.23 -20.77 -6.93
C ARG A 122 9.77 -21.79 -5.90
N THR A 123 10.60 -22.84 -5.84
CA THR A 123 11.02 -23.56 -4.64
C THR A 123 9.99 -24.47 -3.97
N LEU A 124 9.88 -25.66 -4.58
CA LEU A 124 9.85 -26.94 -3.88
C LEU A 124 11.15 -27.08 -3.03
N ALA A 125 11.26 -26.32 -1.95
CA ALA A 125 12.34 -26.40 -0.97
C ALA A 125 11.90 -25.71 0.33
N ASP A 126 10.80 -26.17 0.93
CA ASP A 126 10.57 -25.95 2.36
C ASP A 126 9.66 -27.05 2.94
N GLY A 127 9.99 -28.28 2.57
CA GLY A 127 9.43 -29.49 3.14
C GLY A 127 10.56 -30.37 3.62
N GLN A 128 11.38 -29.86 4.55
CA GLN A 128 12.24 -30.62 5.48
C GLN A 128 13.06 -29.64 6.34
N ASN A 129 12.54 -29.34 7.54
CA ASN A 129 13.21 -29.52 8.84
C ASN A 129 12.39 -28.89 9.97
#